data_AF-A0A5B0RHX7-F1
#
_entry.id   AF-A0A5B0RHX7-F1
#
_cell.length_a   1.000
_cell.length_b   1.000
_cell.length_c   1.000
_cell.angle_alpha   90.00
_cell.angle_beta   90.00
_cell.angle_gamma   90.00
#
_symmetry.space_group_name_H-M   'P 1'
#
loop_
_entity.id
_entity.type
_entity.pdbx_description
1 polymer ?
#
loop_
_entity_poly.entity_id
_entity_poly.type
_entity_poly.pdbx_seq_one_letter_code
_entity_poly.pdbx_strand_id
1 'polypeptide(L)'
;MPPNSYRPPPPPPTVTIASQSKKKKNPVLWDKDGGPNGLSSIRILLDWLTIDGNYQRWRGNTKSGSTKAALANEILGIMAVSGITHRDNKGIQTKIQELQNLYSKASDFLRNTGSGLQEEDIQNGTRTLQSWYD
;
A
#
# COMPACT_ATOMS: atom_id res chain seq x y z
N MET A 1 -64.09 14.88 45.77
CA MET A 1 -62.86 14.11 45.48
C MET A 1 -62.31 14.60 44.15
N PRO A 2 -61.09 15.15 44.07
CA PRO A 2 -60.48 15.48 42.78
C PRO A 2 -59.94 14.21 42.08
N PRO A 3 -59.93 14.15 40.74
CA PRO A 3 -59.47 12.99 39.99
C PRO A 3 -57.94 12.87 40.02
N ASN A 4 -57.49 11.61 40.10
CA ASN A 4 -56.11 11.17 40.26
C ASN A 4 -55.30 11.39 38.97
N SER A 5 -54.39 12.38 38.95
CA SER A 5 -53.48 12.64 37.82
C SER A 5 -52.27 11.72 37.88
N TYR A 6 -52.37 10.51 37.31
CA TYR A 6 -51.22 9.62 37.21
C TYR A 6 -50.23 10.15 36.17
N ARG A 7 -48.99 10.42 36.57
CA ARG A 7 -47.90 10.84 35.68
C ARG A 7 -46.94 9.66 35.49
N PRO A 8 -46.69 9.17 34.26
CA PRO A 8 -45.76 8.07 34.04
C PRO A 8 -44.31 8.49 34.38
N PRO A 9 -43.46 7.54 34.84
CA PRO A 9 -42.07 7.84 35.19
C PRO A 9 -41.24 8.20 33.95
N PRO A 10 -40.20 9.04 34.10
CA PRO A 10 -39.31 9.38 33.00
C PRO A 10 -38.52 8.16 32.51
N PRO A 11 -38.17 8.09 31.22
CA PRO A 11 -37.34 7.01 30.69
C PRO A 11 -35.94 7.04 31.35
N PRO A 12 -35.29 5.87 31.50
CA PRO A 12 -33.95 5.80 32.06
C PRO A 12 -32.94 6.53 31.17
N PRO A 13 -31.87 7.10 31.74
CA PRO A 13 -30.87 7.84 30.98
C PRO A 13 -30.20 6.93 29.95
N THR A 14 -30.31 7.31 28.67
CA THR A 14 -29.56 6.69 27.58
C THR A 14 -28.07 6.92 27.82
N VAL A 15 -27.32 5.87 28.16
CA VAL A 15 -25.87 5.91 28.21
C VAL A 15 -25.36 6.01 26.77
N THR A 16 -25.05 7.24 26.34
CA THR A 16 -24.37 7.49 25.07
C THR A 16 -22.97 6.89 25.16
N ILE A 17 -22.79 5.67 24.65
CA ILE A 17 -21.46 5.09 24.44
C ILE A 17 -20.80 5.92 23.35
N ALA A 18 -19.90 6.82 23.74
CA ALA A 18 -19.05 7.54 22.82
C ALA A 18 -18.26 6.51 21.99
N SER A 19 -18.58 6.44 20.70
CA SER A 19 -17.82 5.65 19.73
C SER A 19 -16.42 6.25 19.64
N GLN A 20 -15.46 5.59 20.29
CA GLN A 20 -14.05 5.96 20.17
C GLN A 20 -13.66 5.82 18.69
N SER A 21 -13.48 6.95 18.02
CA SER A 21 -12.98 7.00 16.66
C SER A 21 -11.58 6.38 16.65
N LYS A 22 -11.45 5.19 16.04
CA LYS A 22 -10.15 4.57 15.78
C LYS A 22 -9.34 5.56 14.95
N LYS A 23 -8.33 6.19 15.56
CA LYS A 23 -7.38 7.05 14.86
C LYS A 23 -6.80 6.24 13.69
N LYS A 24 -7.05 6.69 12.46
CA LYS A 24 -6.44 6.09 11.27
C LYS A 24 -4.93 6.25 11.42
N LYS A 25 -4.23 5.15 11.70
CA LYS A 25 -2.76 5.13 11.67
C LYS A 25 -2.33 5.45 10.25
N ASN A 26 -1.37 6.36 10.09
CA ASN A 26 -0.81 6.65 8.77
C ASN A 26 -0.30 5.35 8.14
N PRO A 27 -0.47 5.16 6.81
CA PRO A 27 0.05 3.98 6.13
C PRO A 27 1.56 3.85 6.39
N VAL A 28 1.99 2.69 6.87
CA VAL A 28 3.41 2.41 7.10
C VAL A 28 4.12 2.31 5.75
N LEU A 29 5.03 3.23 5.49
CA LEU A 29 5.81 3.30 4.24
C LEU A 29 6.69 2.06 4.08
N TRP A 30 6.71 1.49 2.88
CA TRP A 30 7.42 0.22 2.58
C TRP A 30 8.94 0.34 2.59
N ASP A 31 9.46 1.56 2.47
CA ASP A 31 10.89 1.88 2.46
C ASP A 31 11.42 2.37 3.81
N LYS A 32 10.54 2.61 4.79
CA LYS A 32 10.86 3.17 6.12
C LYS A 32 10.38 2.31 7.29
N ASP A 33 10.02 1.06 7.02
CA ASP A 33 9.50 0.13 8.03
C ASP A 33 10.52 -0.89 8.52
N GLY A 34 11.77 -0.77 8.07
CA GLY A 34 12.90 -1.50 8.62
C GLY A 34 13.27 -0.96 10.01
N GLY A 35 13.73 -1.86 10.88
CA GLY A 35 14.35 -1.47 12.15
C GLY A 35 15.71 -0.77 11.95
N PRO A 36 16.34 -0.25 13.01
CA PRO A 36 17.60 0.51 12.94
C PRO A 36 18.73 -0.16 12.13
N ASN A 37 18.75 -1.49 12.10
CA ASN A 37 19.70 -2.31 11.32
C ASN A 37 18.99 -3.33 10.40
N GLY A 38 17.67 -3.19 10.23
CA GLY A 38 16.85 -4.15 9.49
C GLY A 38 16.60 -3.72 8.05
N LEU A 39 16.47 -4.68 7.14
CA LEU A 39 16.02 -4.40 5.78
C LEU A 39 14.57 -3.92 5.82
N SER A 40 14.24 -2.89 5.03
CA SER A 40 12.85 -2.47 4.84
C SER A 40 12.08 -3.47 3.97
N SER A 41 10.75 -3.46 4.06
CA SER A 41 9.90 -4.35 3.27
C SER A 41 10.17 -4.23 1.77
N ILE A 42 10.40 -3.01 1.26
CA ILE A 42 10.70 -2.80 -0.16
C ILE A 42 12.01 -3.47 -0.55
N ARG A 43 13.02 -3.43 0.33
CA ARG A 43 14.32 -4.02 0.06
C ARG A 43 14.22 -5.55 0.04
N ILE A 44 13.52 -6.13 1.02
CA ILE A 44 13.26 -7.57 1.07
C ILE A 44 12.52 -8.06 -0.19
N LEU A 45 11.51 -7.31 -0.65
CA LEU A 45 10.80 -7.65 -1.89
C LEU A 45 11.73 -7.67 -3.11
N LEU A 46 12.54 -6.63 -3.26
CA LEU A 46 13.48 -6.52 -4.38
C LEU A 46 14.54 -7.60 -4.33
N ASP A 47 15.14 -7.84 -3.16
CA ASP A 47 16.13 -8.90 -2.97
C ASP A 47 15.55 -10.27 -3.32
N TRP A 48 14.35 -10.59 -2.82
CA TRP A 48 13.68 -11.86 -3.16
C TRP A 48 13.41 -11.99 -4.67
N LEU A 49 12.99 -10.92 -5.34
CA LEU A 49 12.73 -10.92 -6.79
C LEU A 49 14.01 -11.05 -7.62
N THR A 50 15.15 -10.57 -7.12
CA THR A 50 16.45 -10.67 -7.80
C THR A 50 17.15 -12.01 -7.65
N ILE A 51 16.73 -12.86 -6.70
CA ILE A 51 17.22 -14.23 -6.60
C ILE A 51 16.79 -15.02 -7.85
N ASP A 52 17.74 -15.75 -8.41
CA ASP A 52 17.53 -16.53 -9.63
C ASP A 52 16.29 -17.43 -9.54
N GLY A 53 15.44 -17.33 -10.57
CA GLY A 53 14.21 -18.11 -10.69
C GLY A 53 13.00 -17.58 -9.91
N ASN A 54 13.17 -16.74 -8.89
CA ASN A 54 12.04 -16.27 -8.07
C ASN A 54 11.05 -15.39 -8.86
N TYR A 55 11.56 -14.48 -9.69
CA TYR A 55 10.69 -13.70 -10.55
C TYR A 55 9.94 -14.56 -11.58
N GLN A 56 10.57 -15.63 -12.09
CA GLN A 56 9.92 -16.56 -13.02
C GLN A 56 8.80 -17.35 -12.34
N ARG A 57 9.04 -17.81 -11.11
CA ARG A 57 8.02 -18.42 -10.23
C ARG A 57 6.86 -17.45 -10.02
N TRP A 58 7.15 -16.18 -9.68
CA TRP A 58 6.15 -15.14 -9.44
C TRP A 58 5.27 -14.82 -10.66
N ARG A 59 5.88 -14.78 -11.85
CA ARG A 59 5.17 -14.53 -13.11
C ARG A 59 4.29 -15.68 -13.57
N GLY A 60 4.42 -16.87 -12.97
CA GLY A 60 3.61 -18.03 -13.32
C GLY A 60 4.01 -18.70 -14.64
N ASN A 61 5.22 -18.46 -15.14
CA ASN A 61 5.69 -19.06 -16.40
C ASN A 61 6.20 -20.51 -16.24
N THR A 62 5.78 -21.21 -15.18
CA THR A 62 6.29 -22.54 -14.82
C THR A 62 5.16 -23.56 -14.90
N LYS A 63 5.42 -24.73 -15.53
CA LYS A 63 4.42 -25.80 -15.77
C LYS A 63 3.77 -26.37 -14.48
N SER A 64 4.39 -26.15 -13.32
CA SER A 64 3.93 -26.54 -11.99
C SER A 64 3.62 -25.35 -11.06
N GLY A 65 3.25 -24.20 -11.65
CA GLY A 65 3.27 -22.87 -11.01
C GLY A 65 2.80 -22.83 -9.55
N SER A 66 3.69 -22.39 -8.66
CA SER A 66 3.30 -21.99 -7.31
C SER A 66 2.33 -20.81 -7.39
N THR A 67 1.28 -20.80 -6.57
CA THR A 67 0.35 -19.68 -6.54
C THR A 67 1.05 -18.42 -6.05
N LYS A 68 0.68 -17.24 -6.58
CA LYS A 68 1.18 -15.95 -6.08
C LYS A 68 0.97 -15.80 -4.57
N ALA A 69 -0.10 -16.37 -4.04
CA ALA A 69 -0.38 -16.41 -2.61
C ALA A 69 0.66 -17.23 -1.82
N ALA A 70 1.07 -18.40 -2.32
CA ALA A 70 2.12 -19.21 -1.67
C ALA A 70 3.47 -18.47 -1.66
N LEU A 71 3.85 -17.85 -2.77
CA LEU A 71 5.08 -17.05 -2.86
C LEU A 71 5.03 -15.80 -1.97
N ALA A 72 3.86 -15.16 -1.86
CA ALA A 72 3.67 -14.05 -0.95
C ALA A 72 3.80 -14.48 0.53
N ASN A 73 3.42 -15.71 0.90
CA ASN A 73 3.66 -16.24 2.25
C ASN A 73 5.14 -16.55 2.50
N GLU A 74 5.88 -17.03 1.49
CA GLU A 74 7.34 -17.21 1.58
C GLU A 74 8.03 -15.88 1.91
N ILE A 75 7.69 -14.82 1.16
CA ILE A 75 8.18 -13.46 1.40
C ILE A 75 7.78 -12.96 2.79
N LEU A 76 6.54 -13.21 3.22
CA LEU A 76 6.06 -12.81 4.54
C LEU A 76 6.90 -13.47 5.66
N GLY A 77 7.33 -14.72 5.48
CA GLY A 77 8.26 -15.38 6.38
C GLY A 77 9.61 -14.66 6.47
N ILE A 78 10.17 -14.23 5.34
CA ILE A 78 11.43 -13.47 5.30
C ILE A 78 11.28 -12.11 6.00
N MET A 79 10.15 -11.42 5.80
CA MET A 79 9.82 -10.18 6.52
C MET A 79 9.73 -10.39 8.02
N ALA A 80 9.08 -11.47 8.47
CA ALA A 80 8.97 -11.80 9.89
C ALA A 80 10.34 -12.09 10.54
N VAL A 81 11.24 -12.81 9.86
CA VAL A 81 12.62 -13.02 10.30
C VAL A 81 13.39 -11.70 10.43
N SER A 82 13.09 -10.73 9.56
CA SER A 82 13.65 -9.36 9.61
C SER A 82 12.96 -8.45 10.63
N GLY A 83 12.01 -8.96 11.43
CA GLY A 83 11.28 -8.20 12.45
C GLY A 83 10.08 -7.40 11.94
N ILE A 84 9.69 -7.56 10.68
CA ILE A 84 8.54 -6.88 10.07
C ILE A 84 7.31 -7.80 10.15
N THR A 85 6.37 -7.46 11.03
CA THR A 85 5.19 -8.30 11.32
C THR A 85 3.84 -7.70 10.92
N HIS A 86 3.83 -6.44 10.44
CA HIS A 86 2.59 -5.71 10.13
C HIS A 86 2.15 -5.86 8.67
N ARG A 87 2.94 -6.53 7.83
CA ARG A 87 2.62 -6.81 6.42
C ARG A 87 1.72 -8.02 6.30
N ASP A 88 1.01 -8.11 5.19
CA ASP A 88 0.10 -9.21 4.90
C ASP A 88 0.26 -9.69 3.45
N ASN A 89 -0.26 -10.89 3.18
CA ASN A 89 -0.14 -11.54 1.89
C ASN A 89 -0.70 -10.69 0.73
N LYS A 90 -1.86 -10.06 0.93
CA LYS A 90 -2.48 -9.20 -0.08
C LYS A 90 -1.67 -7.93 -0.30
N GLY A 91 -1.12 -7.35 0.77
CA GLY A 91 -0.19 -6.22 0.70
C GLY A 91 1.02 -6.52 -0.17
N ILE A 92 1.66 -7.69 0.03
CA ILE A 92 2.82 -8.14 -0.76
C ILE A 92 2.47 -8.27 -2.25
N GLN A 93 1.37 -8.97 -2.56
CA GLN A 93 0.92 -9.14 -3.95
C GLN A 93 0.66 -7.79 -4.62
N THR A 94 -0.04 -6.89 -3.92
CA THR A 94 -0.34 -5.53 -4.40
C THR A 94 0.94 -4.76 -4.66
N LYS A 95 1.91 -4.81 -3.73
CA LYS A 95 3.13 -4.03 -3.85
C LYS A 95 4.01 -4.50 -4.99
N ILE A 96 4.13 -5.81 -5.22
CA ILE A 96 4.86 -6.34 -6.37
C ILE A 96 4.16 -5.95 -7.68
N GLN A 97 2.83 -5.99 -7.75
CA GLN A 97 2.09 -5.54 -8.93
C GLN A 97 2.30 -4.05 -9.20
N GLU A 98 2.29 -3.21 -8.16
CA GLU A 98 2.59 -1.78 -8.27
C GLU A 98 4.00 -1.54 -8.84
N LEU A 99 5.01 -2.25 -8.32
CA LEU A 99 6.38 -2.16 -8.81
C LEU A 99 6.50 -2.53 -10.29
N GLN A 100 5.83 -3.61 -10.70
CA GLN A 100 5.79 -4.00 -12.12
C GLN A 100 5.14 -2.91 -12.98
N ASN A 101 4.01 -2.35 -12.54
CA ASN A 101 3.32 -1.30 -13.27
C ASN A 101 4.18 -0.03 -13.40
N LEU A 102 4.87 0.37 -12.33
CA LEU A 102 5.79 1.52 -12.34
C LEU A 102 6.96 1.29 -13.29
N TYR A 103 7.56 0.10 -13.26
CA TYR A 103 8.63 -0.26 -14.19
C TYR A 103 8.15 -0.25 -15.64
N SER A 104 6.99 -0.85 -15.93
CA SER A 104 6.42 -0.84 -17.27
C SER A 104 6.19 0.58 -17.76
N LYS A 105 5.57 1.44 -16.94
CA LYS A 105 5.35 2.86 -17.29
C LYS A 105 6.66 3.60 -17.54
N ALA A 106 7.69 3.39 -16.72
CA ALA A 106 8.99 4.01 -16.90
C ALA A 106 9.70 3.50 -18.18
N SER A 107 9.60 2.20 -18.47
CA SER A 107 10.10 1.59 -19.70
C SER A 107 9.36 2.11 -20.93
N ASP A 108 8.05 2.22 -20.86
CA ASP A 108 7.21 2.75 -21.94
C ASP A 108 7.52 4.23 -22.19
N PHE A 109 7.68 5.03 -21.13
CA PHE A 109 8.15 6.41 -21.21
C PHE A 109 9.50 6.48 -21.93
N LEU A 110 10.48 5.65 -21.54
CA LEU A 110 11.80 5.60 -22.18
C LEU A 110 11.72 5.18 -23.66
N ARG A 111 10.85 4.24 -24.01
CA ARG A 111 10.66 3.76 -25.40
C ARG A 111 9.94 4.79 -26.28
N ASN A 112 8.94 5.48 -25.73
CA ASN A 112 8.20 6.54 -26.41
C ASN A 112 9.01 7.84 -26.50
N THR A 113 10.15 7.94 -25.80
CA THR A 113 11.16 9.01 -26.00
C THR A 113 11.85 8.90 -27.38
N GLY A 114 11.50 7.92 -28.22
CA GLY A 114 11.85 7.85 -29.64
C GLY A 114 10.76 8.35 -30.63
N SER A 115 9.54 8.64 -30.16
CA SER A 115 8.43 9.14 -31.00
C SER A 115 8.09 10.62 -30.76
N GLY A 116 9.00 11.35 -30.13
CA GLY A 116 8.83 12.76 -29.78
C GLY A 116 8.14 12.93 -28.44
N LEU A 117 8.91 13.35 -27.43
CA LEU A 117 8.38 14.26 -26.43
C LEU A 117 7.78 15.42 -27.22
N GLN A 118 6.45 15.52 -27.29
CA GLN A 118 5.84 16.65 -27.98
C GLN A 118 6.15 17.92 -27.15
N GLU A 119 6.42 19.04 -27.82
CA GLU A 119 6.76 20.32 -27.16
C GLU A 119 5.77 20.73 -26.04
N GLU A 120 4.53 20.23 -26.10
CA GLU A 120 3.47 20.39 -25.11
C GLU A 120 3.76 19.77 -23.73
N ASP A 121 4.48 18.64 -23.67
CA ASP A 121 4.85 17.98 -22.42
C ASP A 121 5.96 18.75 -21.67
N ILE A 122 6.82 19.46 -22.42
CA ILE A 122 7.88 20.32 -21.86
C ILE A 122 7.27 21.63 -21.31
N GLN A 123 6.24 22.18 -21.97
CA GLN A 123 5.53 23.37 -21.47
C GLN A 123 4.73 23.10 -20.19
N ASN A 124 4.09 21.94 -20.05
CA ASN A 124 3.34 21.62 -18.83
C ASN A 124 4.23 21.30 -17.62
N GLY A 125 5.44 20.78 -17.84
CA GLY A 125 6.41 20.52 -16.76
C GLY A 125 7.08 21.76 -16.18
N THR A 126 7.08 22.88 -16.89
CA THR A 126 7.76 24.13 -16.50
C THR A 126 6.83 25.24 -16.00
N ARG A 127 5.52 25.17 -16.30
CA ARG A 127 4.56 26.22 -15.93
C ARG A 127 4.14 26.24 -14.45
N THR A 128 4.43 25.19 -13.67
CA THR A 128 4.07 25.16 -12.24
C THR A 128 5.07 25.86 -11.31
N LEU A 129 6.21 26.34 -11.83
CA LEU A 129 7.21 27.08 -11.04
C LEU A 129 7.23 28.59 -11.29
N GLN A 130 6.45 29.10 -12.27
CA GLN A 130 6.40 30.54 -12.59
C GLN A 130 5.19 31.28 -11.99
N SER A 131 4.35 30.62 -11.18
CA SER A 131 3.15 31.23 -10.57
C SER A 131 3.35 31.70 -9.11
N TRP A 132 4.59 31.66 -8.59
CA TRP A 132 4.91 32.14 -7.23
C TRP A 132 5.60 33.52 -7.22
N TYR A 133 5.60 34.22 -8.36
CA TYR A 133 6.09 35.59 -8.50
C TYR A 133 5.22 36.37 -9.49
N ASP A 134 3.95 36.55 -9.13
CA ASP A 134 3.14 37.71 -9.54
C ASP A 134 2.34 38.19 -8.32
#